data_AF-A0A328SQ18-F1
#
_entry.id   AF-A0A328SQ18-F1
#
_cell.length_a   1.000
_cell.length_b   1.000
_cell.length_c   1.000
_cell.angle_alpha   90.00
_cell.angle_beta   90.00
_cell.angle_gamma   90.00
#
_symmetry.space_group_name_H-M   'P 1'
#
loop_
_entity.id
_entity.type
_entity.pdbx_description
1 polymer ?
#
loop_
_entity_poly.entity_id
_entity_poly.type
_entity_poly.pdbx_seq_one_letter_code
_entity_poly.pdbx_strand_id
1 'polypeptide(L)' 'MRLPDVKAMTGDSRSQIYARMNSKYPAYDPSFPSPFYVGASPRWWEHQIAEWLEHQASLSKKTH' A
#
# COMPACT_ATOMS: atom_id res chain seq x y z
N MET A 1 6.45 9.73 -0.41
CA MET A 1 7.27 8.53 -0.68
C MET A 1 7.19 8.11 -2.15
N ARG A 2 8.29 7.59 -2.70
CA ARG A 2 8.36 6.99 -4.05
C ARG A 2 8.06 5.49 -3.96
N LEU A 3 7.76 4.87 -5.11
CA LEU A 3 7.46 3.43 -5.17
C LEU A 3 8.54 2.53 -4.53
N PRO A 4 9.87 2.76 -4.69
CA PRO A 4 10.88 1.96 -4.00
C PRO A 4 10.76 2.02 -2.47
N ASP A 5 10.41 3.18 -1.92
CA ASP A 5 10.24 3.36 -0.48
C ASP A 5 9.01 2.59 0.02
N VAL A 6 7.90 2.66 -0.74
CA VAL A 6 6.68 1.90 -0.43
C VAL A 6 6.97 0.40 -0.45
N LYS A 7 7.69 -0.10 -1.46
CA LYS A 7 8.12 -1.51 -1.51
C LYS A 7 8.96 -1.91 -0.29
N ALA A 8 9.89 -1.03 0.12
CA ALA A 8 10.75 -1.30 1.27
C ALA A 8 9.95 -1.34 2.57
N MET A 9 8.97 -0.46 2.75
CA MET A 9 8.13 -0.42 3.95
C MET A 9 7.12 -1.57 4.01
N THR A 10 6.47 -1.90 2.90
CA THR A 10 5.41 -2.94 2.90
C THR A 10 5.94 -4.35 2.66
N GLY A 11 7.18 -4.49 2.18
CA GLY A 11 7.74 -5.77 1.73
C GLY A 11 7.12 -6.30 0.43
N ASP A 12 6.20 -5.56 -0.18
CA ASP A 12 5.51 -5.98 -1.39
C ASP A 12 6.37 -5.78 -2.66
N SER A 13 6.14 -6.65 -3.64
CA SER A 13 6.63 -6.42 -5.00
C SER A 13 5.90 -5.24 -5.66
N ARG A 14 6.50 -4.65 -6.70
CA ARG A 14 5.85 -3.59 -7.49
C ARG A 14 4.48 -4.03 -8.02
N SER A 15 4.37 -5.27 -8.52
CA SER A 15 3.11 -5.79 -9.05
C SER A 15 2.05 -5.92 -7.97
N GLN A 16 2.46 -6.35 -6.76
CA GLN A 16 1.55 -6.52 -5.64
C GLN A 16 0.98 -5.18 -5.17
N ILE A 17 1.80 -4.12 -5.12
CA ILE A 17 1.35 -2.75 -4.81
C ILE A 17 0.25 -2.30 -5.78
N TYR A 18 0.46 -2.49 -7.09
CA TYR A 18 -0.57 -2.12 -8.07
C TYR A 18 -1.81 -3.02 -8.03
N ALA A 19 -1.64 -4.31 -7.69
CA ALA A 19 -2.75 -5.23 -7.51
C ALA A 19 -3.63 -4.83 -6.31
N ARG A 20 -3.03 -4.39 -5.20
CA ARG A 20 -3.76 -3.86 -4.03
C ARG A 20 -4.60 -2.63 -4.37
N MET A 21 -4.15 -1.79 -5.29
CA MET A 21 -4.87 -0.58 -5.68
C MET A 21 -5.99 -0.80 -6.70
N ASN A 22 -6.04 -1.95 -7.38
CA ASN A 22 -6.93 -2.15 -8.51
C ASN A 22 -7.95 -3.27 -8.22
N SER A 23 -9.23 -2.90 -8.18
CA SER A 23 -10.38 -3.75 -7.86
C SER A 23 -10.56 -4.95 -8.78
N LYS A 24 -9.89 -4.98 -9.94
CA LYS A 24 -9.91 -6.12 -10.85
C LYS A 24 -9.06 -7.29 -10.36
N TYR A 25 -8.13 -7.08 -9.42
CA TYR A 25 -7.25 -8.13 -8.93
C TYR A 25 -7.75 -8.73 -7.61
N PRO A 26 -7.53 -10.03 -7.37
CA PRO A 26 -7.91 -10.69 -6.11
C PRO A 26 -7.23 -10.08 -4.87
N ALA A 27 -6.06 -9.48 -5.06
CA ALA A 27 -5.29 -8.83 -4.00
C ALA A 27 -5.74 -7.39 -3.72
N TYR A 28 -6.83 -6.92 -4.34
CA TYR A 28 -7.37 -5.58 -4.10
C TYR A 28 -7.63 -5.35 -2.63
N ASP A 29 -7.09 -4.26 -2.12
CA ASP A 29 -7.27 -3.82 -0.75
C ASP A 29 -7.78 -2.38 -0.79
N PRO A 30 -9.08 -2.14 -0.54
CA PRO A 30 -9.65 -0.80 -0.56
C PRO A 30 -9.09 0.10 0.55
N SER A 31 -8.43 -0.46 1.57
CA SER A 31 -7.73 0.31 2.61
C SER A 31 -6.31 0.70 2.21
N PHE A 32 -5.77 0.15 1.11
CA PHE A 32 -4.43 0.48 0.65
C PHE A 32 -4.38 1.93 0.12
N PRO A 33 -3.38 2.74 0.54
CA PRO A 33 -3.30 4.14 0.15
C PRO A 33 -3.19 4.35 -1.37
N SER A 34 -4.03 5.24 -1.90
CA SER A 34 -3.95 5.66 -3.29
C SER A 34 -2.85 6.71 -3.48
N PRO A 35 -2.04 6.62 -4.55
CA PRO A 35 -1.02 7.61 -4.83
C PRO A 35 -1.64 8.91 -5.34
N PHE A 36 -0.94 10.01 -5.10
CA PHE A 36 -1.07 11.24 -5.87
C PHE A 36 0.03 11.32 -6.94
N TYR A 37 -0.19 12.14 -7.96
CA TYR A 37 0.74 12.29 -9.07
C TYR A 37 1.53 13.60 -8.95
N VAL A 38 2.85 13.50 -9.08
CA VAL A 38 3.74 14.65 -9.27
C VAL A 38 4.34 14.50 -10.67
N GLY A 39 3.77 15.24 -11.63
CA GLY A 39 3.97 14.97 -13.05
C GLY A 39 3.47 13.57 -13.41
N ALA A 40 4.28 12.80 -14.15
CA ALA A 40 3.96 11.41 -14.51
C ALA A 40 4.31 10.38 -13.41
N SER A 41 4.86 10.81 -12.28
CA SER A 41 5.35 9.92 -11.24
C SER A 41 4.36 9.78 -10.08
N PRO A 42 3.97 8.56 -9.68
CA PRO A 42 3.15 8.35 -8.49
C PRO A 42 3.96 8.60 -7.22
N ARG A 43 3.28 9.11 -6.19
CA ARG A 43 3.79 9.39 -4.86
C ARG A 43 2.74 9.01 -3.84
N TRP A 44 3.18 8.56 -2.66
CA TRP A 44 2.32 8.25 -1.53
C TRP A 44 2.63 9.16 -0.35
N TRP A 45 1.63 9.44 0.47
CA TRP A 45 1.86 10.03 1.78
C TRP A 45 2.40 8.96 2.73
N GLU A 46 3.46 9.30 3.45
CA GLU A 46 4.13 8.36 4.37
C GLU A 46 3.21 7.93 5.51
N HIS A 47 2.49 8.89 6.11
CA HIS A 47 1.54 8.59 7.20
C HIS A 47 0.44 7.61 6.76
N GLN A 48 -0.07 7.70 5.54
CA GLN A 48 -1.09 6.77 5.05
C GLN A 48 -0.56 5.34 4.90
N ILE A 49 0.69 5.18 4.44
CA ILE A 49 1.32 3.86 4.34
C ILE A 49 1.56 3.29 5.74
N ALA A 50 1.99 4.11 6.69
CA ALA A 50 2.17 3.71 8.08
C ALA A 50 0.85 3.29 8.73
N GLU A 51 -0.21 4.10 8.60
CA GLU A 51 -1.56 3.79 9.09
C GLU A 51 -2.10 2.47 8.50
N TRP A 52 -1.87 2.23 7.21
CA TRP A 52 -2.25 0.97 6.58
C TRP A 52 -1.50 -0.22 7.18
N LEU A 53 -0.18 -0.11 7.41
CA LEU A 53 0.60 -1.17 8.05
C LEU A 53 0.13 -1.45 9.48
N GLU A 54 -0.20 -0.41 10.25
CA GLU A 54 -0.78 -0.55 11.58
C GLU A 54 -2.14 -1.26 11.53
N HIS A 55 -2.99 -0.90 10.57
CA HIS A 55 -4.26 -1.57 10.34
C HIS A 55 -4.05 -3.05 10.01
N GLN A 56 -3.14 -3.40 9.09
CA GLN A 56 -2.80 -4.79 8.76
C GLN A 56 -2.28 -5.55 9.98
N ALA A 57 -1.41 -4.93 10.79
CA ALA A 57 -0.90 -5.53 12.01
C ALA A 57 -2.03 -5.78 13.02
N SER A 58 -3.02 -4.88 13.11
CA SER A 58 -4.19 -5.05 13.97
C SER A 58 -5.10 -6.20 13.53
N LEU A 59 -5.26 -6.40 12.21
CA LEU A 59 -6.03 -7.52 11.66
C LEU A 59 -5.33 -8.85 11.93
N SER A 60 -4.00 -8.91 11.74
CA SER A 60 -3.21 -10.10 12.05
C SER A 60 -3.27 -10.47 13.55
N LYS A 61 -3.27 -9.48 14.45
CA LYS A 61 -3.38 -9.70 15.90
C LYS A 61 -4.73 -10.27 16.35
N LYS A 62 -5.80 -10.13 15.55
CA LYS A 62 -7.13 -10.69 15.87
C LYS A 62 -7.24 -12.20 15.59
N THR A 63 -6.19 -12.82 15.05
CA THR A 63 -6.17 -14.26 14.69
C THR A 63 -5.45 -15.14 15.73
N HIS A 64 -5.06 -14.58 16.88
CA HIS A 64 -4.52 -15.32 18.03
C HIS A 64 -5.39 -15.16 19.27
#